data_AF-A0A6J4LN88-F1
#
_entry.id   AF-A0A6J4LN88-F1
#
_cell.length_a   1.000
_cell.length_b   1.000
_cell.length_c   1.000
_cell.angle_alpha   90.00
_cell.angle_beta   90.00
_cell.angle_gamma   90.00
#
_symmetry.space_group_name_H-M   'P 1'
#
loop_
_entity.id
_entity.type
_entity.pdbx_description
1 polymer ?
#
loop_
_entity_poly.entity_id
_entity_poly.type
_entity_poly.pdbx_seq_one_letter_code
_entity_poly.pdbx_strand_id
1 'polypeptide(L)'
;MTKIILITGTSSGLGKATARFFAYKGWSVVATMRQPEKEQQLVQLPNVLVTQLDVQDRMSTEPGGIANTKFEQRSGTEAVQNATIPDYDRFVEHTNAVFESLREVRLST
;
A
#
# COMPACT_ATOMS: atom_id res chain seq x y z
N MET A 1 18.43 15.45 -12.48
CA MET A 1 17.42 14.39 -12.70
C MET A 1 16.19 14.68 -11.86
N THR A 2 15.00 14.59 -12.44
CA THR A 2 13.74 14.72 -11.72
C THR A 2 13.46 13.43 -10.95
N LYS A 3 13.23 13.52 -9.64
CA LYS A 3 12.97 12.35 -8.80
C LYS A 3 11.52 11.88 -9.02
N ILE A 4 11.31 10.56 -9.03
CA ILE A 4 10.00 9.94 -9.22
C ILE A 4 9.58 9.26 -7.92
N ILE A 5 8.32 9.40 -7.52
CA ILE A 5 7.73 8.72 -6.36
C ILE A 5 6.38 8.11 -6.73
N LEU A 6 6.15 6.86 -6.33
CA LEU A 6 4.86 6.19 -6.42
C LEU A 6 4.23 6.13 -5.02
N ILE A 7 2.97 6.53 -4.90
CA ILE A 7 2.24 6.58 -3.64
C ILE A 7 0.90 5.87 -3.82
N THR A 8 0.65 4.85 -2.98
CA THR A 8 -0.64 4.17 -2.90
C THR A 8 -1.57 4.83 -1.89
N GLY A 9 -2.88 4.74 -2.09
CA GLY A 9 -3.86 5.26 -1.14
C GLY A 9 -3.95 6.79 -1.13
N THR A 10 -3.88 7.41 -2.31
CA THR A 10 -3.84 8.88 -2.46
C THR A 10 -5.22 9.55 -2.51
N SER A 11 -6.31 8.79 -2.35
CA SER A 11 -7.68 9.31 -2.43
C SER A 11 -8.07 10.24 -1.27
N SER A 12 -7.41 10.14 -0.11
CA SER A 12 -7.70 10.95 1.07
C SER A 12 -6.54 10.97 2.07
N GLY A 13 -6.69 11.73 3.17
CA GLY A 13 -5.80 11.68 4.33
C GLY A 13 -4.32 11.93 4.02
N LEU A 14 -3.45 11.18 4.68
CA LEU A 14 -2.00 11.33 4.55
C LEU A 14 -1.50 11.06 3.13
N GLY A 15 -2.03 10.03 2.45
CA GLY A 15 -1.58 9.71 1.08
C GLY A 15 -1.77 10.89 0.12
N LYS A 16 -2.92 11.57 0.20
CA LYS A 16 -3.19 12.79 -0.57
C LYS A 16 -2.24 13.94 -0.21
N ALA A 17 -2.04 14.17 1.09
CA ALA A 17 -1.14 15.23 1.56
C ALA A 17 0.32 14.99 1.09
N THR A 18 0.79 13.75 1.16
CA THR A 18 2.12 13.34 0.70
C THR A 18 2.29 13.53 -0.81
N ALA A 19 1.29 13.14 -1.61
CA ALA A 19 1.33 13.35 -3.06
C ALA A 19 1.45 14.84 -3.41
N ARG A 20 0.66 15.71 -2.76
CA ARG A 20 0.76 17.17 -2.93
C ARG A 20 2.12 17.71 -2.50
N PHE A 21 2.63 17.26 -1.36
CA PHE A 21 3.91 17.71 -0.84
C PHE A 21 5.05 17.45 -1.83
N PHE A 22 5.16 16.23 -2.35
CA PHE A 22 6.21 15.90 -3.32
C PHE A 22 6.00 16.56 -4.68
N ALA A 23 4.75 16.75 -5.11
CA ALA A 23 4.45 17.53 -6.30
C ALA A 23 4.95 18.98 -6.17
N TYR A 24 4.70 19.64 -5.03
CA TYR A 24 5.21 21.01 -4.78
C TYR A 24 6.73 21.07 -4.62
N LYS A 25 7.39 19.96 -4.26
CA LYS A 25 8.85 19.84 -4.28
C LYS A 25 9.43 19.62 -5.67
N GLY A 26 8.60 19.57 -6.72
CA GLY A 26 9.00 19.39 -8.11
C GLY A 26 9.31 17.95 -8.50
N TRP A 27 8.84 16.96 -7.74
CA TRP A 27 9.01 15.54 -8.08
C TRP A 27 7.92 15.09 -9.05
N SER A 28 8.18 14.08 -9.87
CA SER A 28 7.14 13.40 -10.63
C SER A 28 6.43 12.39 -9.73
N VAL A 29 5.14 12.57 -9.52
CA VAL A 29 4.36 11.75 -8.58
C VAL A 29 3.41 10.84 -9.34
N VAL A 30 3.45 9.54 -9.05
CA VAL A 30 2.43 8.58 -9.46
C VAL A 30 1.51 8.33 -8.27
N ALA A 31 0.32 8.94 -8.30
CA ALA A 31 -0.67 8.87 -7.24
C ALA A 31 -1.71 7.80 -7.58
N THR A 32 -1.76 6.73 -6.79
CA THR A 32 -2.67 5.61 -7.06
C THR A 32 -3.81 5.49 -6.04
N MET A 33 -5.00 5.11 -6.52
CA MET A 33 -6.21 4.91 -5.73
C MET A 33 -7.22 4.02 -6.48
N ARG A 34 -8.26 3.53 -5.80
CA ARG A 34 -9.26 2.63 -6.43
C ARG A 34 -10.23 3.35 -7.39
N GLN A 35 -10.51 4.62 -7.16
CA GLN A 35 -11.49 5.43 -7.91
C GLN A 35 -10.86 6.76 -8.34
N PRO A 36 -9.90 6.74 -9.29
CA PRO A 36 -9.17 7.93 -9.74
C PRO A 36 -10.08 9.00 -10.35
N GLU A 37 -11.22 8.63 -10.93
CA GLU A 37 -12.22 9.52 -11.51
C GLU A 37 -12.86 10.47 -10.48
N LYS A 38 -12.80 10.13 -9.19
CA LYS A 38 -13.29 10.98 -8.10
C LYS A 38 -12.27 12.02 -7.64
N GLU A 39 -11.03 11.94 -8.10
CA GLU A 39 -9.97 12.86 -7.70
C GLU A 39 -10.01 14.16 -8.52
N GLN A 40 -10.14 15.29 -7.82
CA GLN A 40 -10.28 16.61 -8.46
C GLN A 40 -9.06 17.52 -8.24
N GLN A 41 -8.28 17.31 -7.18
CA GLN A 41 -7.19 18.21 -6.79
C GLN A 41 -5.85 17.76 -7.37
N LEU A 42 -5.52 16.47 -7.28
CA LEU A 42 -4.24 15.95 -7.74
C LEU A 42 -4.11 16.00 -9.27
N VAL A 43 -5.22 15.83 -9.99
CA VAL A 43 -5.26 15.91 -11.47
C VAL A 43 -4.91 17.30 -12.02
N GLN A 44 -4.99 18.34 -11.19
CA GLN A 44 -4.64 19.71 -11.59
C GLN A 44 -3.14 20.00 -11.51
N LEU A 45 -2.36 19.09 -10.91
CA LEU A 45 -0.92 19.28 -10.71
C LEU A 45 -0.16 18.72 -11.94
N PRO A 46 0.68 19.53 -12.61
CA PRO A 46 1.27 19.17 -13.90
C PRO A 46 2.29 18.02 -13.83
N ASN A 47 2.81 17.73 -12.65
CA ASN A 47 3.79 16.69 -12.38
C ASN A 47 3.20 15.48 -11.62
N VAL A 48 1.88 15.30 -11.67
CA VAL A 48 1.18 14.21 -11.00
C VAL A 48 0.41 13.37 -12.01
N LEU A 49 0.70 12.07 -12.04
CA LEU A 49 -0.07 11.05 -12.74
C LEU A 49 -1.03 10.39 -11.75
N VAL A 50 -2.33 10.57 -11.94
CA VAL A 50 -3.37 9.87 -11.16
C VAL A 50 -3.78 8.60 -11.90
N THR A 51 -3.67 7.43 -11.26
CA THR A 51 -4.01 6.15 -11.89
C THR A 51 -4.70 5.19 -10.93
N GLN A 52 -5.43 4.22 -11.48
CA GLN A 52 -6.13 3.21 -10.70
C GLN A 52 -5.15 2.16 -10.17
N LEU A 53 -5.27 1.81 -8.89
CA LEU A 53 -4.63 0.64 -8.29
C LEU A 53 -5.50 0.14 -7.14
N ASP A 54 -5.82 -1.15 -7.16
CA ASP A 54 -6.36 -1.83 -5.99
C ASP A 54 -5.30 -2.77 -5.42
N VAL A 55 -4.75 -2.44 -4.25
CA VAL A 55 -3.72 -3.25 -3.59
C VAL A 55 -4.24 -4.59 -3.06
N GLN A 56 -5.56 -4.74 -2.93
CA GLN A 56 -6.19 -6.01 -2.51
C GLN A 56 -6.41 -6.95 -3.69
N ASP A 57 -6.39 -6.43 -4.92
CA ASP A 57 -6.46 -7.24 -6.11
C ASP A 57 -5.05 -7.76 -6.46
N ARG A 58 -4.83 -9.05 -6.19
CA ARG A 58 -3.59 -9.77 -6.55
C ARG A 58 -3.30 -9.74 -8.06
N MET A 59 -4.32 -9.54 -8.89
CA MET A 59 -4.17 -9.35 -10.34
C MET A 59 -3.82 -7.90 -10.70
N SER A 60 -4.21 -6.92 -9.87
CA SER A 60 -3.81 -5.51 -10.02
C SER A 60 -2.35 -5.25 -9.58
N THR A 61 -1.66 -6.25 -9.02
CA THR A 61 -0.32 -6.12 -8.44
C THR A 61 0.78 -6.90 -9.18
N GLU A 62 0.51 -7.53 -10.32
CA GLU A 62 1.54 -8.25 -11.09
C GLU A 62 1.41 -8.00 -12.61
N PRO A 63 2.51 -7.64 -13.29
CA PRO A 63 3.61 -8.59 -13.44
C PRO A 63 5.00 -8.02 -13.12
N GLY A 64 5.66 -8.53 -12.07
CA GLY A 64 7.12 -8.47 -11.92
C GLY A 64 7.72 -8.33 -10.52
N GLY A 65 7.03 -8.61 -9.42
CA GLY A 65 7.50 -8.14 -8.10
C GLY A 65 7.97 -9.18 -7.08
N ILE A 66 7.08 -10.10 -6.71
CA ILE A 66 7.26 -10.90 -5.47
C ILE A 66 7.48 -12.38 -5.75
N ALA A 67 6.82 -12.91 -6.79
CA ALA A 67 6.93 -14.33 -7.14
C ALA A 67 8.36 -14.74 -7.59
N ASN A 68 9.09 -13.83 -8.25
CA ASN A 68 10.42 -14.12 -8.80
C ASN A 68 11.58 -13.71 -7.90
N THR A 69 11.35 -12.85 -6.90
CA THR A 69 12.43 -12.31 -6.05
C THR A 69 12.82 -13.24 -4.92
N LYS A 70 12.08 -14.35 -4.74
CA LYS A 70 12.23 -15.25 -3.59
C LYS A 70 12.16 -14.50 -2.26
N PHE A 71 11.49 -13.33 -2.23
CA PHE A 71 11.39 -12.49 -1.04
C PHE A 71 10.77 -13.25 0.13
N GLU A 72 9.71 -14.03 -0.15
CA GLU A 72 9.10 -14.93 0.82
C GLU A 72 10.08 -15.96 1.38
N GLN A 73 10.94 -16.54 0.52
CA GLN A 73 11.95 -17.50 0.96
C GLN A 73 13.05 -16.83 1.79
N ARG A 74 13.52 -15.63 1.41
CA ARG A 74 14.57 -14.90 2.16
C ARG A 74 14.04 -14.43 3.52
N SER A 75 12.86 -13.83 3.55
CA SER A 75 12.16 -13.41 4.77
C SER A 75 11.86 -14.62 5.68
N GLY A 76 11.40 -15.74 5.11
CA GLY A 76 11.18 -16.97 5.87
C GLY A 76 12.48 -17.54 6.46
N THR A 77 13.59 -17.51 5.72
CA THR A 77 14.89 -18.00 6.21
C THR A 77 15.46 -17.11 7.33
N GLU A 78 15.27 -15.79 7.23
CA GLU A 78 15.67 -14.83 8.28
C GLU A 78 14.76 -14.92 9.52
N ALA A 79 13.46 -15.15 9.34
CA ALA A 79 12.50 -15.31 10.44
C ALA A 79 12.74 -16.58 11.28
N VAL A 80 13.29 -17.64 10.69
CA VAL A 80 13.66 -18.89 11.39
C VAL A 80 14.78 -18.67 12.43
N GLN A 81 15.53 -17.56 12.37
CA GLN A 81 16.57 -17.24 13.35
C GLN A 81 16.09 -16.43 14.56
N ASN A 82 14.85 -15.94 14.57
CA ASN A 82 14.34 -15.21 15.73
C ASN A 82 13.94 -16.17 16.84
N ALA A 83 14.46 -15.92 18.04
CA ALA A 83 14.04 -16.61 19.25
C ALA A 83 12.52 -16.54 19.40
N THR A 84 11.90 -17.65 19.75
CA THR A 84 10.46 -17.73 20.02
C THR A 84 10.10 -16.69 21.07
N ILE A 85 9.34 -15.67 20.69
CA ILE A 85 8.86 -14.64 21.62
C ILE A 85 7.75 -15.29 22.45
N PRO A 86 7.87 -15.34 23.79
CA PRO A 86 6.81 -15.87 24.64
C PRO A 86 5.46 -15.18 24.34
N ASP A 87 4.39 -15.97 24.28
CA ASP A 87 3.01 -15.53 24.02
C ASP A 87 2.74 -14.90 22.63
N TYR A 88 3.69 -14.99 21.69
CA TYR A 88 3.49 -14.44 20.34
C TYR A 88 2.31 -15.10 19.60
N ASP A 89 2.15 -16.41 19.73
CA ASP A 89 1.04 -17.14 19.11
C ASP A 89 -0.32 -16.62 19.61
N ARG A 90 -0.43 -16.40 20.93
CA ARG A 90 -1.63 -15.84 21.56
C ARG A 90 -1.89 -14.41 21.08
N PHE A 91 -0.85 -13.59 20.96
CA PHE A 91 -0.95 -12.25 20.40
C PHE A 91 -1.46 -12.29 18.94
N VAL A 92 -0.91 -13.18 18.11
CA VAL A 92 -1.31 -13.35 16.70
C VAL A 92 -2.76 -13.80 16.58
N GLU A 93 -3.19 -14.78 17.38
CA GLU A 93 -4.58 -15.27 17.39
C GLU A 93 -5.59 -14.15 17.70
N HIS A 94 -5.35 -13.40 18.79
CA HIS A 94 -6.22 -12.29 19.17
C HIS A 94 -6.22 -11.19 18.10
N THR A 95 -5.05 -10.88 17.55
CA THR A 95 -4.91 -9.86 16.51
C THR A 95 -5.66 -10.25 15.24
N ASN A 96 -5.54 -11.49 14.78
CA ASN A 96 -6.26 -12.00 13.63
C ASN A 96 -7.78 -11.99 13.84
N ALA A 97 -8.27 -12.36 15.04
CA ALA A 97 -9.70 -12.28 15.36
C ALA A 97 -10.23 -10.83 15.28
N VAL A 98 -9.45 -9.86 15.76
CA VAL A 98 -9.80 -8.43 15.64
C VAL A 98 -9.81 -8.00 14.16
N PHE A 99 -8.79 -8.36 13.38
CA PHE A 99 -8.76 -8.00 11.97
C PHE A 99 -9.90 -8.63 11.17
N GLU A 100 -10.29 -9.87 11.44
CA GLU A 100 -11.45 -10.48 10.79
C GLU A 100 -12.74 -9.74 11.15
N SER A 101 -12.93 -9.36 12.42
CA SER A 101 -14.10 -8.56 12.80
C SER A 101 -14.18 -7.21 12.04
N LEU A 102 -13.02 -6.58 11.80
CA LEU A 102 -12.94 -5.33 11.02
C LEU A 102 -13.20 -5.56 9.52
N ARG A 103 -12.83 -6.73 8.98
CA ARG A 103 -13.10 -7.08 7.58
C ARG A 103 -14.58 -7.35 7.36
N GLU A 104 -15.23 -8.09 8.25
CA GLU A 104 -16.67 -8.36 8.22
C GLU A 104 -17.50 -7.07 8.30
N VAL A 105 -17.13 -6.14 9.19
CA VAL A 105 -17.77 -4.82 9.27
C VAL A 105 -17.62 -4.02 7.97
N ARG A 106 -16.50 -4.21 7.27
CA ARG A 106 -16.23 -3.47 6.02
C ARG A 106 -16.93 -4.09 4.80
N LEU A 107 -17.18 -5.40 4.80
CA LEU A 107 -17.87 -6.11 3.72
C LEU A 107 -19.40 -6.03 3.82
N SER A 108 -19.94 -5.65 4.98
CA SER A 108 -21.38 -5.46 5.23
C SER A 108 -21.90 -4.04 4.90
N THR A 109 -21.05 -3.14 4.41
CA THR A 109 -21.36 -1.79 3.89
C THR A 109 -21.00 -1.66 2.43
#